data_AF-A0A8E2ICE4-F1
#
_entry.id   AF-A0A8E2ICE4-F1
#
_cell.length_a   1.000
_cell.length_b   1.000
_cell.length_c   1.000
_cell.angle_alpha   90.00
_cell.angle_beta   90.00
_cell.angle_gamma   90.00
#
_symmetry.space_group_name_H-M   'P 1'
#
loop_
_entity.id
_entity.type
_entity.pdbx_description
1 polymer ?
#
loop_
_entity_poly.entity_id
_entity_poly.type
_entity_poly.pdbx_seq_one_letter_code
_entity_poly.pdbx_strand_id
1 'polypeptide(L)'
;MKKIILLFSFILLILVFPHESFAQETSNQHERVMIGIDPGTELTELKKYTEDIHHVFNQISVVSATIPAANKEIIKKLPHVKWIEDDPEIQTEAQQTNWGLPQVVPQQSKALGLTGKGVKIALIDTGVNEKHPDLNIAGGVSFVEYTKSYEDDNGHGTHVAGIIGALDNDIGTVGVAPDAELYAIKALDAAGNGRQADMIAGIEWAINHQVDIINISITSKEGSTALKQELEKAYSKGILIVAAAGNTLKPLPLGTDILYPARYPSVIGVGSIDQNGQHSSFSYTGDSLEVVAPGNKIYSTYYNPLTDTEDDYAYDTGTSMATPFVTGTLALYKQQFPTLQSSRIRSLLQTNAIDLGAPGKDPVYGYGLVQAPKSTKLPALTDLKADAWYTDEINYLVENKIIEGYPDGTFHPEELVTRAEAVTMIGKTLSYDGTQQRTVFSDVAPTFYASGYIAKANANGIITGYENNQFKPQDPIIRGDVALIFQRAYGYTNSQKAAFSDVKPTMYYYEAVNALKDAHISNGYENGTFLPNQPITRAEFAVFVARQLNDEFKLK
;
A
#
# COMPACT_ATOMS: atom_id res chain seq x y z
N MET A 1 -53.01 43.62 -40.45
CA MET A 1 -53.54 42.27 -40.78
C MET A 1 -52.94 41.81 -42.10
N LYS A 2 -52.67 40.49 -42.20
CA LYS A 2 -52.18 39.71 -43.36
C LYS A 2 -50.67 39.42 -43.40
N LYS A 3 -50.41 38.23 -42.85
CA LYS A 3 -49.31 37.26 -42.95
C LYS A 3 -48.37 37.42 -44.16
N ILE A 4 -47.07 37.48 -43.88
CA ILE A 4 -45.98 37.18 -44.81
C ILE A 4 -45.61 35.70 -44.60
N ILE A 5 -45.80 34.88 -45.64
CA ILE A 5 -45.22 33.54 -45.74
C ILE A 5 -43.99 33.71 -46.63
N LEU A 6 -42.79 33.52 -46.06
CA LEU A 6 -41.55 33.40 -46.79
C LEU A 6 -41.01 32.01 -46.51
N LEU A 7 -41.11 31.15 -47.52
CA LEU A 7 -40.46 29.84 -47.59
C LEU A 7 -38.95 30.05 -47.44
N PHE A 8 -38.35 29.52 -46.38
CA PHE A 8 -36.91 29.27 -46.34
C PHE A 8 -36.67 27.82 -46.71
N SER A 9 -35.98 27.65 -47.84
CA SER A 9 -35.40 26.39 -48.31
C SER A 9 -34.44 25.85 -47.26
N PHE A 10 -34.73 24.66 -46.73
CA PHE A 10 -33.82 23.90 -45.89
C PHE A 10 -32.88 23.12 -46.81
N ILE A 11 -31.64 23.60 -46.98
CA ILE A 11 -30.56 22.81 -47.57
C ILE A 11 -30.15 21.78 -46.51
N LEU A 12 -30.69 20.56 -46.65
CA LEU A 12 -30.24 19.38 -45.93
C LEU A 12 -28.90 18.95 -46.54
N LEU A 13 -27.80 19.21 -45.84
CA LEU A 13 -26.49 18.65 -46.19
C LEU A 13 -26.50 17.16 -45.83
N ILE A 14 -26.87 16.31 -46.79
CA ILE A 14 -26.73 14.86 -46.68
C ILE A 14 -25.24 14.55 -46.81
N LEU A 15 -24.60 14.23 -45.70
CA LEU A 15 -23.33 13.50 -45.71
C LEU A 15 -23.62 12.11 -46.28
N VAL A 16 -23.25 11.92 -47.54
CA VAL A 16 -23.25 10.64 -48.22
C VAL A 16 -22.18 9.78 -47.56
N PHE A 17 -22.58 8.92 -46.63
CA PHE A 17 -21.79 7.73 -46.33
C PHE A 17 -21.90 6.80 -47.56
N PRO A 18 -20.80 6.19 -48.02
CA PRO A 18 -20.89 5.17 -49.05
C PRO A 18 -21.80 4.06 -48.51
N HIS A 19 -22.92 3.84 -49.21
CA HIS A 19 -23.66 2.59 -49.08
C HIS A 19 -22.73 1.48 -49.57
N GLU A 20 -22.08 0.78 -48.65
CA GLU A 20 -21.68 -0.59 -48.94
C GLU A 20 -22.96 -1.39 -49.13
N SER A 21 -23.22 -1.73 -50.38
CA SER A 21 -24.10 -2.82 -50.73
C SER A 21 -23.58 -4.07 -50.02
N PHE A 22 -24.36 -4.62 -49.09
CA PHE A 22 -24.19 -6.00 -48.66
C PHE A 22 -24.48 -6.92 -49.85
N ALA A 23 -23.46 -7.15 -50.66
CA ALA A 23 -23.34 -8.36 -51.43
C ALA A 23 -22.83 -9.43 -50.46
N GLN A 24 -23.57 -10.53 -50.36
CA GLN A 24 -23.22 -11.70 -49.56
C GLN A 24 -22.00 -12.39 -50.18
N GLU A 25 -20.79 -12.03 -49.77
CA GLU A 25 -19.59 -12.85 -49.97
C GLU A 25 -19.63 -14.03 -48.99
N THR A 26 -20.20 -15.13 -49.45
CA THR A 26 -20.07 -16.44 -48.80
C THR A 26 -19.12 -17.28 -49.66
N SER A 27 -17.82 -17.16 -49.43
CA SER A 27 -16.83 -18.07 -50.02
C SER A 27 -15.47 -17.92 -49.33
N ASN A 28 -14.96 -19.03 -48.77
CA ASN A 28 -13.62 -19.25 -48.19
C ASN A 28 -13.44 -18.97 -46.69
N GLN A 29 -14.43 -19.28 -45.86
CA GLN A 29 -14.19 -19.47 -44.43
C GLN A 29 -13.94 -20.97 -44.18
N HIS A 30 -12.85 -21.29 -43.49
CA HIS A 30 -12.44 -22.65 -43.15
C HIS A 30 -12.47 -22.82 -41.63
N GLU A 31 -12.84 -23.99 -41.14
CA GLU A 31 -12.95 -24.31 -39.72
C GLU A 31 -12.19 -25.60 -39.42
N ARG A 32 -11.56 -25.67 -38.23
CA ARG A 32 -10.99 -26.92 -37.71
C ARG A 32 -12.01 -27.57 -36.79
N VAL A 33 -12.29 -28.85 -37.03
CA VAL A 33 -13.37 -29.59 -36.36
C VAL A 33 -12.90 -30.97 -35.91
N MET A 34 -13.53 -31.49 -34.87
CA MET A 34 -13.49 -32.90 -34.48
C MET A 34 -14.78 -33.61 -34.90
N ILE A 35 -14.65 -34.78 -35.49
CA ILE A 35 -15.74 -35.54 -36.11
C ILE A 35 -15.77 -36.94 -35.52
N GLY A 36 -16.80 -37.24 -34.73
CA GLY A 36 -17.03 -38.58 -34.18
C GLY A 36 -17.66 -39.49 -35.22
N ILE A 37 -17.06 -40.66 -35.45
CA ILE A 37 -17.50 -41.65 -36.46
C ILE A 37 -17.80 -43.02 -35.84
N ASP A 38 -18.52 -43.89 -36.56
CA ASP A 38 -18.66 -45.29 -36.16
C ASP A 38 -17.28 -46.01 -36.17
N PRO A 39 -16.99 -46.92 -35.22
CA PRO A 39 -15.74 -47.67 -35.20
C PRO A 39 -15.52 -48.46 -36.50
N GLY A 40 -14.32 -48.35 -37.07
CA GLY A 40 -13.96 -49.03 -38.32
C GLY A 40 -14.50 -48.39 -39.59
N THR A 41 -15.05 -47.17 -39.52
CA THR A 41 -15.51 -46.42 -40.70
C THR A 41 -14.35 -46.02 -41.61
N GLU A 42 -14.47 -46.31 -42.90
CA GLU A 42 -13.55 -45.85 -43.94
C GLU A 42 -13.73 -44.35 -44.22
N LEU A 43 -12.63 -43.59 -44.22
CA LEU A 43 -12.68 -42.12 -44.33
C LEU A 43 -12.89 -41.60 -45.77
N THR A 44 -13.08 -42.48 -46.76
CA THR A 44 -13.14 -42.13 -48.19
C THR A 44 -14.26 -41.13 -48.50
N GLU A 45 -15.40 -41.25 -47.83
CA GLU A 45 -16.53 -40.34 -48.02
C GLU A 45 -16.30 -39.01 -47.31
N LEU A 46 -15.76 -39.04 -46.08
CA LEU A 46 -15.44 -37.85 -45.30
C LEU A 46 -14.40 -36.98 -46.01
N LYS A 47 -13.38 -37.61 -46.63
CA LYS A 47 -12.31 -36.94 -47.40
C LYS A 47 -12.79 -36.08 -48.56
N LYS A 48 -14.02 -36.26 -49.05
CA LYS A 48 -14.58 -35.44 -50.13
C LYS A 48 -15.02 -34.05 -49.64
N TYR A 49 -15.23 -33.91 -48.33
CA TYR A 49 -15.78 -32.70 -47.71
C TYR A 49 -14.80 -32.03 -46.73
N THR A 50 -13.68 -32.69 -46.44
CA THR A 50 -12.54 -32.15 -45.69
C THR A 50 -11.44 -31.70 -46.64
N GLU A 51 -10.75 -30.62 -46.31
CA GLU A 51 -9.54 -30.22 -47.02
C GLU A 51 -8.33 -30.98 -46.53
N ASP A 52 -8.15 -31.02 -45.22
CA ASP A 52 -7.06 -31.72 -44.56
C ASP A 52 -7.59 -32.54 -43.39
N ILE A 53 -7.03 -33.73 -43.21
CA ILE A 53 -7.22 -34.55 -42.01
C ILE A 53 -5.93 -34.47 -41.20
N HIS A 54 -6.01 -33.89 -40.01
CA HIS A 54 -4.87 -33.69 -39.12
C HIS A 54 -4.56 -34.95 -38.33
N HIS A 55 -5.59 -35.53 -37.72
CA HIS A 55 -5.46 -36.69 -36.83
C HIS A 55 -6.64 -37.65 -36.96
N VAL A 56 -6.35 -38.95 -36.83
CA VAL A 56 -7.35 -40.02 -36.74
C VAL A 56 -7.12 -40.77 -35.43
N PHE A 57 -8.06 -40.64 -34.51
CA PHE A 57 -8.01 -41.23 -33.18
C PHE A 57 -8.78 -42.55 -33.16
N ASN A 58 -8.12 -43.64 -33.59
CA ASN A 58 -8.77 -44.96 -33.74
C ASN A 58 -9.39 -45.52 -32.45
N GLN A 59 -8.85 -45.19 -31.27
CA GLN A 59 -9.36 -45.70 -29.98
C GLN A 59 -10.72 -45.10 -29.60
N ILE A 60 -10.95 -43.84 -29.96
CA ILE A 60 -12.19 -43.10 -29.66
C ILE A 60 -13.07 -42.89 -30.89
N SER A 61 -12.61 -43.34 -32.07
CA SER A 61 -13.29 -43.17 -33.36
C SER A 61 -13.60 -41.71 -33.67
N VAL A 62 -12.58 -40.85 -33.59
CA VAL A 62 -12.68 -39.40 -33.87
C VAL A 62 -11.67 -38.99 -34.94
N VAL A 63 -12.03 -38.04 -35.80
CA VAL A 63 -11.16 -37.44 -36.80
C VAL A 63 -11.08 -35.93 -36.58
N SER A 64 -9.88 -35.37 -36.45
CA SER A 64 -9.65 -33.92 -36.50
C SER A 64 -9.33 -33.51 -37.94
N ALA A 65 -10.06 -32.53 -38.48
CA ALA A 65 -9.96 -32.12 -39.88
C ALA A 65 -10.20 -30.62 -40.06
N THR A 66 -9.61 -30.04 -41.11
CA THR A 66 -10.00 -28.74 -41.65
C THR A 66 -11.10 -28.94 -42.69
N ILE A 67 -12.17 -28.16 -42.59
CA ILE A 67 -13.30 -28.18 -43.52
C ILE A 67 -13.61 -26.77 -44.01
N PRO A 68 -14.10 -26.59 -45.24
CA PRO A 68 -14.84 -25.39 -45.59
C PRO A 68 -16.05 -25.27 -44.65
N ALA A 69 -16.29 -24.09 -44.07
CA ALA A 69 -17.39 -23.87 -43.12
C ALA A 69 -18.75 -24.29 -43.71
N ALA A 70 -18.93 -24.10 -45.02
CA ALA A 70 -20.13 -24.53 -45.76
C ALA A 70 -20.38 -26.05 -45.73
N ASN A 71 -19.35 -26.87 -45.50
CA ASN A 71 -19.45 -28.33 -45.49
C ASN A 71 -19.89 -28.91 -44.14
N LYS A 72 -19.90 -28.12 -43.06
CA LYS A 72 -20.21 -28.59 -41.69
C LYS A 72 -21.58 -29.28 -41.60
N GLU A 73 -22.61 -28.67 -42.18
CA GLU A 73 -23.97 -29.21 -42.21
C GLU A 73 -24.14 -30.42 -43.14
N ILE A 74 -23.26 -30.57 -44.13
CA ILE A 74 -23.23 -31.75 -45.01
C ILE A 74 -22.60 -32.93 -44.26
N ILE A 75 -21.44 -32.67 -43.63
CA ILE A 75 -20.68 -33.69 -42.87
C ILE A 75 -21.51 -34.26 -41.73
N LYS A 76 -22.26 -33.42 -41.02
CA LYS A 76 -23.19 -33.84 -39.94
C LYS A 76 -24.24 -34.86 -40.39
N LYS A 77 -24.56 -34.92 -41.68
CA LYS A 77 -25.58 -35.81 -42.26
C LYS A 77 -24.98 -37.03 -42.97
N LEU A 78 -23.65 -37.14 -43.05
CA LEU A 78 -23.01 -38.29 -43.68
C LEU A 78 -23.32 -39.58 -42.90
N PRO A 79 -23.45 -40.72 -43.60
CA PRO A 79 -23.55 -42.00 -42.94
C PRO A 79 -22.30 -42.21 -42.07
N HIS A 80 -22.49 -42.80 -40.89
CA HIS A 80 -21.44 -43.09 -39.91
C HIS A 80 -20.81 -41.90 -39.18
N VAL A 81 -21.25 -40.66 -39.43
CA VAL A 81 -20.90 -39.50 -38.58
C VAL A 81 -21.92 -39.39 -37.44
N LYS A 82 -21.44 -39.40 -36.19
CA LYS A 82 -22.28 -39.28 -34.98
C LYS A 82 -22.43 -37.83 -34.53
N TRP A 83 -21.35 -37.08 -34.59
CA TRP A 83 -21.29 -35.69 -34.16
C TRP A 83 -20.12 -34.98 -34.84
N ILE A 84 -20.20 -33.65 -34.83
CA ILE A 84 -19.17 -32.74 -35.29
C ILE A 84 -19.14 -31.56 -34.32
N GLU A 85 -17.96 -31.20 -33.84
CA GLU A 85 -17.73 -30.07 -32.94
C GLU A 85 -16.48 -29.30 -33.38
N ASP A 86 -16.34 -28.08 -32.89
CA ASP A 86 -15.15 -27.28 -33.15
C ASP A 86 -13.94 -27.92 -32.47
N ASP A 87 -12.77 -27.86 -33.11
CA ASP A 87 -11.49 -28.30 -32.56
C ASP A 87 -10.80 -27.06 -31.94
N PRO A 88 -10.99 -26.79 -30.63
CA PRO A 88 -10.50 -25.56 -30.03
C PRO A 88 -8.97 -25.55 -30.03
N GLU A 89 -8.39 -24.38 -30.30
CA GLU A 89 -6.96 -24.19 -30.08
C GLU A 89 -6.64 -24.36 -28.59
N ILE A 90 -5.63 -25.16 -28.28
CA ILE A 90 -5.02 -25.19 -26.94
C ILE A 90 -3.73 -24.37 -26.98
N GLN A 91 -3.62 -23.40 -26.08
CA GLN A 91 -2.42 -22.57 -25.92
C GLN A 91 -1.79 -22.86 -24.55
N THR A 92 -0.46 -22.79 -24.46
CA THR A 92 0.21 -22.73 -23.16
C THR A 92 0.06 -21.32 -22.60
N GLU A 93 -0.73 -21.14 -21.54
CA GLU A 93 -0.83 -19.85 -20.86
C GLU A 93 0.39 -19.67 -19.96
N ALA A 94 1.45 -19.05 -20.49
CA ALA A 94 2.42 -18.44 -19.60
C ALA A 94 1.73 -17.27 -18.89
N GLN A 95 1.95 -17.14 -17.59
CA GLN A 95 1.45 -16.04 -16.78
C GLN A 95 1.69 -14.69 -17.49
N GLN A 96 0.61 -14.00 -17.84
CA GLN A 96 0.67 -12.76 -18.59
C GLN A 96 1.16 -11.64 -17.68
N THR A 97 2.31 -11.07 -17.99
CA THR A 97 2.83 -9.93 -17.21
C THR A 97 2.04 -8.67 -17.55
N ASN A 98 1.24 -8.21 -16.59
CA ASN A 98 0.65 -6.87 -16.57
C ASN A 98 1.76 -5.80 -16.69
N TRP A 99 1.65 -4.89 -17.67
CA TRP A 99 2.67 -3.87 -17.95
C TRP A 99 2.99 -2.98 -16.73
N GLY A 100 2.02 -2.80 -15.83
CA GLY A 100 2.17 -1.99 -14.63
C GLY A 100 3.09 -2.63 -13.60
N LEU A 101 3.15 -3.96 -13.54
CA LEU A 101 3.93 -4.68 -12.53
C LEU A 101 5.43 -4.36 -12.62
N PRO A 102 6.09 -4.40 -13.81
CA PRO A 102 7.47 -3.94 -13.94
C PRO A 102 7.72 -2.47 -13.52
N GLN A 103 6.72 -1.59 -13.59
CA GLN A 103 6.89 -0.15 -13.30
C GLN A 103 7.07 0.12 -11.81
N VAL A 104 6.41 -0.66 -10.94
CA VAL A 104 6.56 -0.55 -9.48
C VAL A 104 7.65 -1.47 -8.92
N VAL A 105 8.28 -2.25 -9.81
CA VAL A 105 9.51 -3.03 -9.62
C VAL A 105 9.51 -4.09 -8.50
N PRO A 106 8.45 -4.91 -8.36
CA PRO A 106 8.36 -5.91 -7.29
C PRO A 106 9.35 -7.05 -7.45
N GLN A 107 9.90 -7.29 -8.66
CA GLN A 107 10.88 -8.35 -8.89
C GLN A 107 12.16 -8.16 -8.04
N GLN A 108 12.54 -6.91 -7.77
CA GLN A 108 13.67 -6.62 -6.88
C GLN A 108 13.32 -6.93 -5.43
N SER A 109 12.09 -6.65 -5.00
CA SER A 109 11.59 -7.03 -3.68
C SER A 109 11.48 -8.55 -3.54
N LYS A 110 11.04 -9.28 -4.58
CA LYS A 110 11.03 -10.75 -4.63
C LYS A 110 12.44 -11.32 -4.44
N ALA A 111 13.46 -10.72 -5.05
CA ALA A 111 14.87 -11.11 -4.83
C ALA A 111 15.34 -10.89 -3.38
N LEU A 112 14.67 -10.02 -2.62
CA LEU A 112 14.88 -9.82 -1.18
C LEU A 112 14.02 -10.74 -0.30
N GLY A 113 13.21 -11.63 -0.90
CA GLY A 113 12.26 -12.49 -0.19
C GLY A 113 10.99 -11.77 0.29
N LEU A 114 10.68 -10.61 -0.30
CA LEU A 114 9.48 -9.84 0.00
C LEU A 114 8.37 -10.18 -0.99
N THR A 115 7.23 -10.64 -0.47
CA THR A 115 6.05 -11.10 -1.21
C THR A 115 4.74 -10.60 -0.58
N GLY A 116 4.81 -9.80 0.50
CA GLY A 116 3.66 -9.37 1.30
C GLY A 116 3.29 -10.32 2.43
N LYS A 117 4.06 -11.40 2.61
CA LYS A 117 3.77 -12.45 3.58
C LYS A 117 3.56 -11.91 5.00
N GLY A 118 2.44 -12.29 5.62
CA GLY A 118 2.08 -11.94 6.98
C GLY A 118 1.53 -10.52 7.15
N VAL A 119 1.25 -9.81 6.06
CA VAL A 119 0.60 -8.50 6.07
C VAL A 119 -0.89 -8.67 5.75
N LYS A 120 -1.74 -8.09 6.59
CA LYS A 120 -3.21 -8.16 6.45
C LYS A 120 -3.75 -6.94 5.71
N ILE A 121 -4.53 -7.19 4.67
CA ILE A 121 -5.09 -6.14 3.81
C ILE A 121 -6.61 -6.28 3.77
N ALA A 122 -7.33 -5.25 4.21
CA ALA A 122 -8.77 -5.15 4.01
C ALA A 122 -9.07 -4.47 2.67
N LEU A 123 -9.76 -5.18 1.78
CA LEU A 123 -10.20 -4.67 0.49
C LEU A 123 -11.68 -4.25 0.58
N ILE A 124 -11.93 -2.94 0.67
CA ILE A 124 -13.30 -2.41 0.72
C ILE A 124 -13.78 -2.13 -0.71
N ASP A 125 -14.63 -3.01 -1.24
CA ASP A 125 -15.00 -3.03 -2.66
C ASP A 125 -16.35 -3.76 -2.93
N THR A 126 -16.58 -4.30 -4.13
CA THR A 126 -17.75 -5.10 -4.54
C THR A 126 -17.75 -6.53 -4.02
N GLY A 127 -16.72 -6.93 -3.26
CA GLY A 127 -16.49 -8.32 -2.88
C GLY A 127 -15.32 -8.92 -3.66
N VAL A 128 -15.03 -10.19 -3.43
CA VAL A 128 -14.00 -10.93 -4.20
C VAL A 128 -14.52 -12.33 -4.47
N ASN A 129 -14.36 -12.80 -5.69
CA ASN A 129 -14.58 -14.21 -6.03
C ASN A 129 -13.50 -15.07 -5.36
N GLU A 130 -13.85 -15.72 -4.25
CA GLU A 130 -12.90 -16.50 -3.45
C GLU A 130 -12.44 -17.79 -4.15
N LYS A 131 -13.19 -18.23 -5.17
CA LYS A 131 -12.93 -19.47 -5.90
C LYS A 131 -12.01 -19.29 -7.09
N HIS A 132 -11.65 -18.04 -7.42
CA HIS A 132 -10.75 -17.76 -8.52
C HIS A 132 -9.41 -18.49 -8.30
N PRO A 133 -8.94 -19.33 -9.25
CA PRO A 133 -7.80 -20.23 -9.03
C PRO A 133 -6.47 -19.50 -8.76
N ASP A 134 -6.41 -18.23 -9.14
CA ASP A 134 -5.25 -17.35 -9.01
C ASP A 134 -5.32 -16.41 -7.79
N LEU A 135 -6.31 -16.57 -6.90
CA LEU A 135 -6.45 -15.77 -5.67
C LEU A 135 -6.49 -16.68 -4.45
N ASN A 136 -6.02 -16.14 -3.31
CA ASN A 136 -6.16 -16.77 -2.01
C ASN A 136 -6.71 -15.74 -1.01
N ILE A 137 -8.00 -15.85 -0.70
CA ILE A 137 -8.70 -14.90 0.17
C ILE A 137 -8.76 -15.45 1.59
N ALA A 138 -8.26 -14.67 2.56
CA ALA A 138 -8.16 -15.08 3.97
C ALA A 138 -9.52 -15.08 4.69
N GLY A 139 -10.52 -14.40 4.13
CA GLY A 139 -11.89 -14.33 4.61
C GLY A 139 -12.53 -13.00 4.22
N GLY A 140 -13.71 -12.71 4.76
CA GLY A 140 -14.38 -11.46 4.44
C GLY A 140 -15.71 -11.24 5.16
N VAL A 141 -16.34 -10.11 4.86
CA VAL A 141 -17.67 -9.73 5.36
C VAL A 141 -18.37 -8.83 4.35
N SER A 142 -19.70 -8.77 4.44
CA SER A 142 -20.51 -7.87 3.64
C SER A 142 -21.37 -6.95 4.48
N PHE A 143 -21.38 -5.68 4.07
CA PHE A 143 -22.16 -4.60 4.68
C PHE A 143 -23.29 -4.12 3.78
N VAL A 144 -23.39 -4.62 2.55
CA VAL A 144 -24.56 -4.33 1.70
C VAL A 144 -25.81 -5.02 2.24
N GLU A 145 -26.97 -4.42 2.00
CA GLU A 145 -28.23 -4.80 2.66
C GLU A 145 -28.74 -6.19 2.26
N TYR A 146 -28.51 -6.60 1.01
CA TYR A 146 -29.12 -7.79 0.42
C TYR A 146 -28.37 -9.10 0.65
N THR A 147 -27.13 -9.07 1.16
CA THR A 147 -26.33 -10.28 1.36
C THR A 147 -25.39 -10.16 2.56
N LYS A 148 -25.00 -11.31 3.11
CA LYS A 148 -23.89 -11.43 4.08
C LYS A 148 -22.63 -12.02 3.48
N SER A 149 -22.72 -12.53 2.25
CA SER A 149 -21.58 -13.05 1.50
C SER A 149 -20.71 -11.90 1.00
N TYR A 150 -19.39 -12.09 1.07
CA TYR A 150 -18.39 -11.20 0.48
C TYR A 150 -18.03 -11.59 -0.97
N GLU A 151 -18.70 -12.59 -1.55
CA GLU A 151 -18.54 -12.94 -2.96
C GLU A 151 -18.82 -11.74 -3.85
N ASP A 152 -18.03 -11.63 -4.92
CA ASP A 152 -18.17 -10.58 -5.92
C ASP A 152 -19.33 -10.91 -6.87
N ASP A 153 -20.20 -9.93 -7.07
CA ASP A 153 -21.31 -9.99 -8.04
C ASP A 153 -21.21 -8.86 -9.08
N ASN A 154 -20.02 -8.28 -9.21
CA ASN A 154 -19.70 -7.20 -10.14
C ASN A 154 -18.44 -7.50 -10.98
N GLY A 155 -17.35 -7.92 -10.34
CA GLY A 155 -16.04 -8.21 -10.94
C GLY A 155 -14.94 -7.21 -10.57
N HIS A 156 -15.29 -5.98 -10.19
CA HIS A 156 -14.32 -4.92 -9.88
C HIS A 156 -13.43 -5.27 -8.68
N GLY A 157 -14.01 -5.73 -7.58
CA GLY A 157 -13.24 -6.11 -6.39
C GLY A 157 -12.32 -7.30 -6.63
N THR A 158 -12.76 -8.29 -7.43
CA THR A 158 -11.89 -9.39 -7.90
C THR A 158 -10.72 -8.88 -8.74
N HIS A 159 -10.92 -7.88 -9.59
CA HIS A 159 -9.86 -7.21 -10.36
C HIS A 159 -8.83 -6.53 -9.47
N VAL A 160 -9.31 -5.74 -8.51
CA VAL A 160 -8.45 -5.04 -7.55
C VAL A 160 -7.67 -6.03 -6.69
N ALA A 161 -8.29 -7.14 -6.26
CA ALA A 161 -7.63 -8.19 -5.49
C ALA A 161 -6.45 -8.80 -6.25
N GLY A 162 -6.59 -9.10 -7.55
CA GLY A 162 -5.51 -9.67 -8.35
C GLY A 162 -4.30 -8.75 -8.53
N ILE A 163 -4.52 -7.43 -8.63
CA ILE A 163 -3.41 -6.48 -8.72
C ILE A 163 -2.58 -6.49 -7.42
N ILE A 164 -3.24 -6.68 -6.27
CA ILE A 164 -2.55 -6.79 -4.98
C ILE A 164 -1.87 -8.15 -4.85
N GLY A 165 -2.61 -9.24 -5.04
CA GLY A 165 -2.20 -10.56 -4.58
C GLY A 165 -2.63 -11.74 -5.46
N ALA A 166 -2.72 -11.57 -6.78
CA ALA A 166 -2.75 -12.74 -7.66
C ALA A 166 -1.49 -13.58 -7.46
N LEU A 167 -1.66 -14.90 -7.46
CA LEU A 167 -0.64 -15.85 -7.02
C LEU A 167 0.54 -15.89 -8.01
N ASP A 168 1.74 -16.15 -7.48
CA ASP A 168 2.94 -16.37 -8.30
C ASP A 168 3.01 -17.87 -8.66
N ASN A 169 2.36 -18.23 -9.77
CA ASN A 169 2.13 -19.61 -10.22
C ASN A 169 2.26 -19.71 -11.76
N ASP A 170 1.73 -20.78 -12.37
CA ASP A 170 1.83 -21.02 -13.82
C ASP A 170 0.58 -20.58 -14.62
N ILE A 171 -0.34 -19.81 -14.03
CA ILE A 171 -1.57 -19.33 -14.70
C ILE A 171 -1.69 -17.80 -14.57
N GLY A 172 -2.53 -17.18 -15.41
CA GLY A 172 -3.05 -15.84 -15.11
C GLY A 172 -2.05 -14.70 -15.03
N THR A 173 -1.96 -14.04 -13.87
CA THR A 173 -1.14 -12.83 -13.62
C THR A 173 -0.56 -12.84 -12.20
N VAL A 174 0.47 -12.02 -11.92
CA VAL A 174 1.07 -11.91 -10.56
C VAL A 174 0.68 -10.59 -9.93
N GLY A 175 0.25 -10.63 -8.67
CA GLY A 175 0.04 -9.43 -7.84
C GLY A 175 1.36 -8.80 -7.37
N VAL A 176 1.31 -7.55 -6.89
CA VAL A 176 2.50 -6.91 -6.30
C VAL A 176 2.98 -7.62 -5.02
N ALA A 177 2.06 -8.17 -4.25
CA ALA A 177 2.25 -8.81 -2.96
C ALA A 177 1.49 -10.15 -2.90
N PRO A 178 1.94 -11.18 -3.65
CA PRO A 178 1.21 -12.43 -3.87
C PRO A 178 0.94 -13.28 -2.60
N ASP A 179 1.71 -13.07 -1.52
CA ASP A 179 1.55 -13.80 -0.24
C ASP A 179 0.84 -12.96 0.85
N ALA A 180 0.29 -11.80 0.51
CA ALA A 180 -0.46 -10.99 1.47
C ALA A 180 -1.80 -11.65 1.86
N GLU A 181 -2.23 -11.43 3.10
CA GLU A 181 -3.54 -11.92 3.58
C GLU A 181 -4.64 -10.92 3.15
N LEU A 182 -5.35 -11.23 2.07
CA LEU A 182 -6.45 -10.39 1.57
C LEU A 182 -7.77 -10.73 2.27
N TYR A 183 -8.44 -9.71 2.83
CA TYR A 183 -9.77 -9.81 3.41
C TYR A 183 -10.77 -9.02 2.57
N ALA A 184 -11.80 -9.69 2.05
CA ALA A 184 -12.82 -9.09 1.19
C ALA A 184 -13.91 -8.39 2.02
N ILE A 185 -14.06 -7.08 1.88
CA ILE A 185 -15.04 -6.27 2.60
C ILE A 185 -16.02 -5.68 1.59
N LYS A 186 -17.14 -6.36 1.37
CA LYS A 186 -18.16 -5.94 0.41
C LYS A 186 -18.95 -4.74 0.94
N ALA A 187 -18.72 -3.58 0.34
CA ALA A 187 -19.41 -2.31 0.63
C ALA A 187 -20.10 -1.71 -0.60
N LEU A 188 -19.93 -2.32 -1.78
CA LEU A 188 -20.61 -1.98 -3.02
C LEU A 188 -21.53 -3.12 -3.50
N ASP A 189 -22.66 -2.77 -4.10
CA ASP A 189 -23.62 -3.69 -4.70
C ASP A 189 -23.17 -4.20 -6.09
N ALA A 190 -23.96 -5.10 -6.68
CA ALA A 190 -23.69 -5.69 -8.01
C ALA A 190 -23.54 -4.66 -9.14
N ALA A 191 -24.09 -3.45 -8.98
CA ALA A 191 -23.96 -2.35 -9.93
C ALA A 191 -22.81 -1.38 -9.57
N GLY A 192 -21.98 -1.72 -8.57
CA GLY A 192 -20.87 -0.90 -8.09
C GLY A 192 -21.31 0.31 -7.25
N ASN A 193 -22.56 0.36 -6.80
CA ASN A 193 -23.05 1.45 -5.95
C ASN A 193 -22.93 1.10 -4.49
N GLY A 194 -22.66 2.07 -3.63
CA GLY A 194 -22.61 1.85 -2.19
C GLY A 194 -22.92 3.11 -1.40
N ARG A 195 -23.12 2.93 -0.10
CA ARG A 195 -23.34 4.04 0.83
C ARG A 195 -22.07 4.27 1.64
N GLN A 196 -21.77 5.53 1.95
CA GLN A 196 -20.62 5.84 2.81
C GLN A 196 -20.72 5.18 4.20
N ALA A 197 -21.94 4.91 4.69
CA ALA A 197 -22.15 4.19 5.94
C ALA A 197 -21.63 2.73 5.87
N ASP A 198 -21.81 2.05 4.74
CA ASP A 198 -21.36 0.67 4.56
C ASP A 198 -19.82 0.61 4.48
N MET A 199 -19.22 1.62 3.84
CA MET A 199 -17.77 1.82 3.85
C MET A 199 -17.22 2.10 5.25
N ILE A 200 -17.89 2.94 6.05
CA ILE A 200 -17.52 3.20 7.45
C ILE A 200 -17.56 1.90 8.27
N ALA A 201 -18.60 1.08 8.11
CA ALA A 201 -18.70 -0.21 8.78
C ALA A 201 -17.57 -1.17 8.37
N GLY A 202 -17.17 -1.14 7.08
CA GLY A 202 -15.99 -1.83 6.59
C GLY A 202 -14.68 -1.38 7.23
N ILE A 203 -14.48 -0.07 7.39
CA ILE A 203 -13.30 0.49 8.07
C ILE A 203 -13.29 0.10 9.56
N GLU A 204 -14.44 0.15 10.23
CA GLU A 204 -14.57 -0.29 11.62
C GLU A 204 -14.23 -1.77 11.78
N TRP A 205 -14.69 -2.62 10.86
CA TRP A 205 -14.33 -4.03 10.82
C TRP A 205 -12.81 -4.21 10.68
N ALA A 206 -12.19 -3.49 9.74
CA ALA A 206 -10.75 -3.53 9.51
C ALA A 206 -9.94 -3.12 10.76
N ILE A 207 -10.39 -2.08 11.48
CA ILE A 207 -9.81 -1.66 12.76
C ILE A 207 -9.91 -2.77 13.80
N ASN A 208 -11.08 -3.40 13.93
CA ASN A 208 -11.33 -4.44 14.93
C ASN A 208 -10.53 -5.73 14.65
N HIS A 209 -10.22 -5.99 13.38
CA HIS A 209 -9.42 -7.13 12.95
C HIS A 209 -7.91 -6.83 12.87
N GLN A 210 -7.51 -5.60 13.24
CA GLN A 210 -6.11 -5.17 13.28
C GLN A 210 -5.39 -5.43 11.96
N VAL A 211 -6.04 -5.10 10.84
CA VAL A 211 -5.38 -5.18 9.53
C VAL A 211 -4.25 -4.14 9.45
N ASP A 212 -3.26 -4.38 8.59
CA ASP A 212 -2.15 -3.46 8.40
C ASP A 212 -2.49 -2.36 7.38
N ILE A 213 -3.27 -2.71 6.35
CA ILE A 213 -3.57 -1.83 5.21
C ILE A 213 -5.06 -1.92 4.85
N ILE A 214 -5.68 -0.80 4.51
CA ILE A 214 -7.03 -0.72 3.93
C ILE A 214 -6.91 -0.17 2.52
N ASN A 215 -7.42 -0.92 1.53
CA ASN A 215 -7.56 -0.48 0.14
C ASN A 215 -9.00 -0.04 -0.13
N ILE A 216 -9.18 1.18 -0.62
CA ILE A 216 -10.48 1.76 -0.97
C ILE A 216 -10.45 2.25 -2.42
N SER A 217 -10.79 1.36 -3.36
CA SER A 217 -10.92 1.70 -4.78
C SER A 217 -12.29 2.29 -5.12
N ILE A 218 -12.80 3.15 -4.23
CA ILE A 218 -14.13 3.77 -4.27
C ILE A 218 -13.97 5.28 -4.18
N THR A 219 -14.79 6.04 -4.91
CA THR A 219 -14.75 7.51 -4.84
C THR A 219 -16.12 8.14 -4.62
N SER A 220 -16.11 9.30 -3.97
CA SER A 220 -17.25 10.16 -3.73
C SER A 220 -16.87 11.63 -3.94
N LYS A 221 -17.75 12.40 -4.57
CA LYS A 221 -17.58 13.86 -4.71
C LYS A 221 -17.73 14.58 -3.38
N GLU A 222 -18.54 14.04 -2.49
CA GLU A 222 -18.84 14.64 -1.20
C GLU A 222 -18.08 13.91 -0.09
N GLY A 223 -17.48 14.69 0.80
CA GLY A 223 -16.87 14.17 2.03
C GLY A 223 -17.92 13.96 3.12
N SER A 224 -17.56 13.21 4.15
CA SER A 224 -18.34 13.00 5.36
C SER A 224 -17.50 13.17 6.62
N THR A 225 -18.06 13.84 7.62
CA THR A 225 -17.41 13.97 8.93
C THR A 225 -17.22 12.62 9.60
N ALA A 226 -18.21 11.73 9.52
CA ALA A 226 -18.12 10.39 10.12
C ALA A 226 -17.05 9.54 9.43
N LEU A 227 -17.00 9.60 8.10
CA LEU A 227 -15.99 8.89 7.33
C LEU A 227 -14.58 9.39 7.67
N LYS A 228 -14.38 10.71 7.73
CA LYS A 228 -13.11 11.31 8.12
C LYS A 228 -12.65 10.82 9.50
N GLN A 229 -13.54 10.83 10.49
CA GLN A 229 -13.22 10.43 11.86
C GLN A 229 -12.80 8.95 11.95
N GLU A 230 -13.51 8.05 11.25
CA GLU A 230 -13.18 6.63 11.29
C GLU A 230 -11.85 6.33 10.57
N LEU A 231 -11.56 7.03 9.47
CA LEU A 231 -10.26 6.94 8.78
C LEU A 231 -9.12 7.49 9.65
N GLU A 232 -9.30 8.62 10.33
CA GLU A 232 -8.31 9.16 11.27
C GLU A 232 -8.06 8.21 12.44
N LYS A 233 -9.10 7.55 12.95
CA LYS A 233 -9.00 6.51 13.97
C LYS A 233 -8.22 5.29 13.48
N ALA A 234 -8.49 4.78 12.27
CA ALA A 234 -7.71 3.71 11.64
C ALA A 234 -6.23 4.10 11.53
N TYR A 235 -5.94 5.29 11.00
CA TYR A 235 -4.58 5.78 10.85
C TYR A 235 -3.85 5.93 12.19
N SER A 236 -4.53 6.45 13.23
CA SER A 236 -3.96 6.58 14.59
C SER A 236 -3.60 5.25 15.24
N LYS A 237 -4.22 4.16 14.80
CA LYS A 237 -3.91 2.78 15.23
C LYS A 237 -2.79 2.14 14.42
N GLY A 238 -2.17 2.88 13.49
CA GLY A 238 -1.10 2.38 12.63
C GLY A 238 -1.60 1.63 11.41
N ILE A 239 -2.86 1.80 10.99
CA ILE A 239 -3.37 1.20 9.75
C ILE A 239 -3.10 2.15 8.59
N LEU A 240 -2.42 1.68 7.55
CA LEU A 240 -2.22 2.43 6.31
C LEU A 240 -3.52 2.43 5.50
N ILE A 241 -3.87 3.55 4.90
CA ILE A 241 -5.11 3.67 4.13
C ILE A 241 -4.78 4.22 2.76
N VAL A 242 -5.22 3.53 1.72
CA VAL A 242 -4.93 3.84 0.32
C VAL A 242 -6.25 4.00 -0.43
N ALA A 243 -6.43 5.08 -1.16
CA ALA A 243 -7.67 5.31 -1.90
C ALA A 243 -7.46 5.97 -3.27
N ALA A 244 -8.38 5.66 -4.18
CA ALA A 244 -8.38 6.16 -5.55
C ALA A 244 -8.66 7.68 -5.61
N ALA A 245 -7.86 8.41 -6.40
CA ALA A 245 -8.02 9.85 -6.59
C ALA A 245 -9.31 10.25 -7.34
N GLY A 246 -9.87 9.34 -8.15
CA GLY A 246 -11.08 9.56 -8.93
C GLY A 246 -10.82 9.72 -10.43
N ASN A 247 -11.89 9.52 -11.21
CA ASN A 247 -11.86 9.51 -12.67
C ASN A 247 -12.85 10.53 -13.26
N THR A 248 -12.46 11.24 -14.31
CA THR A 248 -13.28 12.20 -15.06
C THR A 248 -13.24 11.89 -16.55
N LEU A 249 -14.34 12.18 -17.25
CA LEU A 249 -14.42 12.17 -18.71
C LEU A 249 -14.31 13.59 -19.30
N LYS A 250 -14.25 14.61 -18.45
CA LYS A 250 -14.23 16.03 -18.83
C LYS A 250 -12.99 16.70 -18.26
N PRO A 251 -12.46 17.74 -18.91
CA PRO A 251 -11.40 18.56 -18.33
C PRO A 251 -11.79 19.04 -16.94
N LEU A 252 -10.87 18.90 -15.98
CA LEU A 252 -11.08 19.37 -14.61
C LEU A 252 -11.05 20.90 -14.59
N PRO A 253 -12.00 21.56 -13.90
CA PRO A 253 -11.90 22.99 -13.62
C PRO A 253 -10.59 23.31 -12.90
N LEU A 254 -10.04 24.52 -13.14
CA LEU A 254 -8.87 25.01 -12.42
C LEU A 254 -9.15 25.01 -10.89
N GLY A 255 -8.19 24.52 -10.10
CA GLY A 255 -8.33 24.43 -8.64
C GLY A 255 -9.21 23.27 -8.15
N THR A 256 -9.53 22.31 -9.02
CA THR A 256 -10.11 21.03 -8.59
C THR A 256 -9.07 20.22 -7.81
N ASP A 257 -9.55 19.41 -6.88
CA ASP A 257 -8.73 18.48 -6.11
C ASP A 257 -9.31 17.05 -6.22
N ILE A 258 -8.54 16.03 -5.84
CA ILE A 258 -8.92 14.61 -5.90
C ILE A 258 -10.19 14.31 -5.09
N LEU A 259 -10.88 13.20 -5.35
CA LEU A 259 -12.14 12.87 -4.69
C LEU A 259 -11.95 12.32 -3.27
N TYR A 260 -13.05 12.15 -2.53
CA TYR A 260 -13.04 11.49 -1.22
C TYR A 260 -13.19 9.97 -1.39
N PRO A 261 -12.60 9.14 -0.49
CA PRO A 261 -11.86 9.52 0.72
C PRO A 261 -10.39 9.92 0.49
N ALA A 262 -9.85 9.75 -0.72
CA ALA A 262 -8.43 10.01 -1.02
C ALA A 262 -7.95 11.42 -0.64
N ARG A 263 -8.83 12.43 -0.67
CA ARG A 263 -8.51 13.81 -0.25
C ARG A 263 -8.23 13.96 1.26
N TYR A 264 -8.60 13.00 2.11
CA TYR A 264 -8.34 13.14 3.55
C TYR A 264 -6.85 13.00 3.87
N PRO A 265 -6.28 13.85 4.75
CA PRO A 265 -4.84 13.78 5.07
C PRO A 265 -4.37 12.43 5.65
N SER A 266 -5.26 11.70 6.33
CA SER A 266 -4.98 10.36 6.86
C SER A 266 -4.93 9.27 5.78
N VAL A 267 -5.26 9.58 4.53
CA VAL A 267 -5.36 8.63 3.41
C VAL A 267 -4.30 8.95 2.36
N ILE A 268 -3.71 7.90 1.79
CA ILE A 268 -2.79 7.97 0.67
C ILE A 268 -3.62 8.03 -0.61
N GLY A 269 -3.68 9.22 -1.23
CA GLY A 269 -4.43 9.45 -2.46
C GLY A 269 -3.64 9.06 -3.71
N VAL A 270 -4.19 8.15 -4.51
CA VAL A 270 -3.50 7.51 -5.64
C VAL A 270 -4.08 7.92 -7.00
N GLY A 271 -3.24 8.55 -7.81
CA GLY A 271 -3.52 8.90 -9.21
C GLY A 271 -3.04 7.82 -10.18
N SER A 272 -3.41 7.96 -11.46
CA SER A 272 -3.10 6.96 -12.49
C SER A 272 -2.11 7.49 -13.52
N ILE A 273 -1.15 6.63 -13.91
CA ILE A 273 -0.34 6.80 -15.12
C ILE A 273 -0.67 5.74 -16.19
N ASP A 274 -0.31 6.07 -17.43
CA ASP A 274 -0.32 5.14 -18.56
C ASP A 274 1.04 4.43 -18.75
N GLN A 275 1.10 3.54 -19.74
CA GLN A 275 2.30 2.76 -20.08
C GLN A 275 3.52 3.59 -20.50
N ASN A 276 3.33 4.88 -20.81
CA ASN A 276 4.40 5.80 -21.16
C ASN A 276 4.88 6.62 -19.95
N GLY A 277 4.37 6.34 -18.74
CA GLY A 277 4.64 7.12 -17.54
C GLY A 277 3.93 8.47 -17.53
N GLN A 278 2.97 8.71 -18.45
CA GLN A 278 2.22 9.96 -18.49
C GLN A 278 1.01 9.87 -17.57
N HIS A 279 0.68 10.98 -16.90
CA HIS A 279 -0.55 11.07 -16.12
C HIS A 279 -1.75 10.75 -17.01
N SER A 280 -2.59 9.81 -16.57
CA SER A 280 -3.75 9.36 -17.32
C SER A 280 -4.77 10.48 -17.49
N SER A 281 -5.28 10.68 -18.70
CA SER A 281 -6.19 11.79 -19.03
C SER A 281 -7.48 11.82 -18.22
N PHE A 282 -7.91 10.68 -17.69
CA PHE A 282 -9.09 10.56 -16.83
C PHE A 282 -8.79 10.83 -15.34
N SER A 283 -7.54 10.77 -14.90
CA SER A 283 -7.20 10.81 -13.48
C SER A 283 -7.42 12.20 -12.90
N TYR A 284 -7.95 12.27 -11.69
CA TYR A 284 -8.04 13.53 -10.96
C TYR A 284 -6.65 14.01 -10.53
N THR A 285 -6.46 15.32 -10.56
CA THR A 285 -5.27 16.03 -10.07
C THR A 285 -5.65 16.96 -8.91
N GLY A 286 -4.67 17.37 -8.12
CA GLY A 286 -4.86 18.32 -7.02
C GLY A 286 -3.81 18.24 -5.94
N ASP A 287 -3.78 19.25 -5.06
CA ASP A 287 -2.78 19.37 -3.99
C ASP A 287 -2.84 18.22 -2.98
N SER A 288 -3.99 17.53 -2.85
CA SER A 288 -4.12 16.38 -1.96
C SER A 288 -3.67 15.07 -2.59
N LEU A 289 -3.34 15.04 -3.89
CA LEU A 289 -2.74 13.88 -4.53
C LEU A 289 -1.38 13.57 -3.90
N GLU A 290 -1.13 12.31 -3.58
CA GLU A 290 0.09 11.91 -2.88
C GLU A 290 1.06 11.15 -3.76
N VAL A 291 0.60 10.18 -4.54
CA VAL A 291 1.45 9.38 -5.43
C VAL A 291 0.65 8.94 -6.65
N VAL A 292 1.36 8.45 -7.67
CA VAL A 292 0.75 7.80 -8.82
C VAL A 292 1.22 6.36 -8.99
N ALA A 293 0.40 5.55 -9.65
CA ALA A 293 0.73 4.18 -10.03
C ALA A 293 0.04 3.80 -11.36
N PRO A 294 0.42 2.67 -11.98
CA PRO A 294 -0.21 2.18 -13.21
C PRO A 294 -1.73 2.00 -13.07
N GLY A 295 -2.53 2.65 -13.90
CA GLY A 295 -3.99 2.54 -13.84
C GLY A 295 -4.71 2.53 -15.19
N ASN A 296 -3.98 2.59 -16.31
CA ASN A 296 -4.57 2.48 -17.64
C ASN A 296 -4.36 1.08 -18.25
N LYS A 297 -5.46 0.42 -18.66
CA LYS A 297 -5.44 -0.91 -19.30
C LYS A 297 -4.64 -1.93 -18.49
N ILE A 298 -5.07 -2.15 -17.26
CA ILE A 298 -4.43 -3.06 -16.31
C ILE A 298 -5.10 -4.42 -16.42
N TYR A 299 -4.30 -5.46 -16.69
CA TYR A 299 -4.76 -6.84 -16.75
C TYR A 299 -4.73 -7.47 -15.35
N SER A 300 -5.82 -8.07 -14.92
CA SER A 300 -5.96 -8.72 -13.61
C SER A 300 -7.01 -9.82 -13.64
N THR A 301 -7.10 -10.60 -12.57
CA THR A 301 -8.19 -11.56 -12.29
C THR A 301 -9.55 -10.89 -12.39
N TYR A 302 -10.60 -11.60 -12.74
CA TYR A 302 -11.92 -11.02 -12.91
C TYR A 302 -13.02 -12.03 -12.59
N TYR A 303 -14.17 -11.52 -12.20
CA TYR A 303 -15.40 -12.30 -12.17
C TYR A 303 -16.38 -11.69 -13.16
N ASN A 304 -16.87 -12.49 -14.10
CA ASN A 304 -17.82 -12.02 -15.10
C ASN A 304 -19.24 -12.45 -14.70
N PRO A 305 -20.06 -11.56 -14.11
CA PRO A 305 -21.42 -11.91 -13.68
C PRO A 305 -22.37 -12.21 -14.84
N LEU A 306 -22.03 -11.84 -16.07
CA LEU A 306 -22.89 -12.08 -17.24
C LEU A 306 -22.75 -13.51 -17.77
N THR A 307 -21.57 -14.11 -17.62
CA THR A 307 -21.26 -15.48 -18.04
C THR A 307 -21.12 -16.45 -16.88
N ASP A 308 -21.08 -15.92 -15.64
CA ASP A 308 -20.82 -16.67 -14.41
C ASP A 308 -19.46 -17.40 -14.45
N THR A 309 -18.46 -16.75 -15.05
CA THR A 309 -17.10 -17.31 -15.18
C THR A 309 -16.30 -16.99 -13.92
N GLU A 310 -15.89 -18.03 -13.18
CA GLU A 310 -15.18 -17.92 -11.89
C GLU A 310 -13.63 -17.85 -12.04
N ASP A 311 -13.07 -18.03 -13.23
CA ASP A 311 -11.62 -18.08 -13.52
C ASP A 311 -11.19 -17.10 -14.63
N ASP A 312 -11.94 -16.02 -14.83
CA ASP A 312 -11.73 -15.05 -15.90
C ASP A 312 -10.63 -14.01 -15.59
N TYR A 313 -10.14 -13.34 -16.63
CA TYR A 313 -9.20 -12.23 -16.51
C TYR A 313 -9.59 -11.10 -17.46
N ALA A 314 -9.47 -9.86 -17.01
CA ALA A 314 -9.92 -8.70 -17.78
C ALA A 314 -8.94 -7.52 -17.72
N TYR A 315 -9.05 -6.66 -18.72
CA TYR A 315 -8.43 -5.34 -18.71
C TYR A 315 -9.41 -4.31 -18.14
N ASP A 316 -8.98 -3.53 -17.16
CA ASP A 316 -9.74 -2.39 -16.65
C ASP A 316 -8.88 -1.12 -16.59
N THR A 317 -9.51 0.04 -16.41
CA THR A 317 -8.88 1.36 -16.40
C THR A 317 -9.49 2.25 -15.35
N GLY A 318 -8.65 2.76 -14.45
CA GLY A 318 -9.04 3.73 -13.45
C GLY A 318 -7.99 3.96 -12.38
N THR A 319 -8.17 5.02 -11.59
CA THR A 319 -7.45 5.19 -10.33
C THR A 319 -7.74 4.06 -9.34
N SER A 320 -8.87 3.36 -9.50
CA SER A 320 -9.18 2.09 -8.82
C SER A 320 -8.16 0.98 -9.08
N MET A 321 -7.54 0.93 -10.27
CA MET A 321 -6.49 -0.04 -10.61
C MET A 321 -5.11 0.44 -10.20
N ALA A 322 -4.87 1.76 -10.11
CA ALA A 322 -3.63 2.31 -9.57
C ALA A 322 -3.49 2.08 -8.06
N THR A 323 -4.58 2.25 -7.32
CA THR A 323 -4.66 2.06 -5.85
C THR A 323 -4.05 0.74 -5.36
N PRO A 324 -4.42 -0.45 -5.90
CA PRO A 324 -3.89 -1.72 -5.46
C PRO A 324 -2.38 -1.92 -5.71
N PHE A 325 -1.79 -1.25 -6.72
CA PHE A 325 -0.32 -1.27 -6.88
C PHE A 325 0.38 -0.61 -5.69
N VAL A 326 -0.17 0.49 -5.18
CA VAL A 326 0.33 1.19 -4.00
C VAL A 326 0.11 0.34 -2.75
N THR A 327 -1.08 -0.26 -2.60
CA THR A 327 -1.41 -1.17 -1.50
C THR A 327 -0.43 -2.35 -1.42
N GLY A 328 -0.18 -3.05 -2.54
CA GLY A 328 0.79 -4.14 -2.57
C GLY A 328 2.23 -3.66 -2.29
N THR A 329 2.62 -2.49 -2.81
CA THR A 329 3.92 -1.87 -2.51
C THR A 329 4.10 -1.62 -1.01
N LEU A 330 3.08 -1.09 -0.34
CA LEU A 330 3.10 -0.87 1.10
C LEU A 330 3.15 -2.19 1.88
N ALA A 331 2.52 -3.26 1.37
CA ALA A 331 2.62 -4.58 1.98
C ALA A 331 4.06 -5.11 1.96
N LEU A 332 4.80 -4.88 0.87
CA LEU A 332 6.23 -5.23 0.81
C LEU A 332 7.06 -4.44 1.83
N TYR A 333 6.83 -3.13 1.99
CA TYR A 333 7.50 -2.34 3.04
C TYR A 333 7.12 -2.82 4.45
N LYS A 334 5.84 -3.16 4.67
CA LYS A 334 5.36 -3.62 5.98
C LYS A 334 5.94 -4.98 6.35
N GLN A 335 6.06 -5.91 5.40
CA GLN A 335 6.75 -7.18 5.61
C GLN A 335 8.23 -6.94 5.97
N GLN A 336 8.91 -6.03 5.27
CA GLN A 336 10.31 -5.74 5.51
C GLN A 336 10.55 -5.08 6.88
N PHE A 337 9.65 -4.18 7.28
CA PHE A 337 9.76 -3.39 8.49
C PHE A 337 8.50 -3.51 9.38
N PRO A 338 8.23 -4.70 9.97
CA PRO A 338 6.95 -4.99 10.62
C PRO A 338 6.66 -4.11 11.84
N THR A 339 7.71 -3.70 12.55
CA THR A 339 7.63 -2.85 13.75
C THR A 339 7.68 -1.35 13.44
N LEU A 340 7.92 -0.97 12.19
CA LEU A 340 8.05 0.43 11.80
C LEU A 340 6.67 1.10 11.82
N GLN A 341 6.64 2.34 12.31
CA GLN A 341 5.41 3.13 12.35
C GLN A 341 4.89 3.36 10.94
N SER A 342 3.57 3.26 10.76
CA SER A 342 2.93 3.38 9.45
C SER A 342 3.15 4.74 8.80
N SER A 343 3.27 5.80 9.59
CA SER A 343 3.69 7.12 9.08
C SER A 343 5.07 7.08 8.42
N ARG A 344 6.01 6.29 8.96
CA ARG A 344 7.34 6.14 8.39
C ARG A 344 7.34 5.25 7.15
N ILE A 345 6.52 4.19 7.13
CA ILE A 345 6.30 3.38 5.92
C ILE A 345 5.72 4.23 4.79
N ARG A 346 4.70 5.07 5.08
CA ARG A 346 4.15 6.05 4.13
C ARG A 346 5.22 6.99 3.61
N SER A 347 6.13 7.46 4.45
CA SER A 347 7.23 8.30 3.98
C SER A 347 8.26 7.54 3.14
N LEU A 348 8.55 6.27 3.42
CA LEU A 348 9.39 5.45 2.53
C LEU A 348 8.78 5.33 1.14
N LEU A 349 7.46 5.18 1.06
CA LEU A 349 6.71 5.19 -0.21
C LEU A 349 6.93 6.52 -0.96
N GLN A 350 6.80 7.66 -0.27
CA GLN A 350 6.98 8.99 -0.83
C GLN A 350 8.43 9.24 -1.30
N THR A 351 9.42 8.96 -0.45
CA THR A 351 10.82 9.27 -0.73
C THR A 351 11.43 8.38 -1.81
N ASN A 352 10.91 7.16 -1.97
CA ASN A 352 11.41 6.21 -2.96
C ASN A 352 10.63 6.30 -4.28
N ALA A 353 9.58 7.12 -4.35
CA ALA A 353 8.87 7.35 -5.59
C ALA A 353 9.80 7.97 -6.65
N ILE A 354 9.61 7.59 -7.91
CA ILE A 354 10.27 8.25 -9.03
C ILE A 354 9.52 9.57 -9.24
N ASP A 355 10.18 10.68 -8.93
CA ASP A 355 9.67 12.03 -9.18
C ASP A 355 9.38 12.23 -10.68
N LEU A 356 8.15 12.63 -10.98
CA LEU A 356 7.63 12.84 -12.33
C LEU A 356 7.07 14.26 -12.43
N GLY A 357 7.28 14.92 -13.56
CA GLY A 357 6.75 16.27 -13.76
C GLY A 357 7.64 17.34 -13.11
N ALA A 358 7.04 18.17 -12.24
CA ALA A 358 7.76 19.26 -11.60
C ALA A 358 8.53 18.74 -10.38
N PRO A 359 9.77 19.18 -10.12
CA PRO A 359 10.56 18.63 -9.01
C PRO A 359 9.87 18.72 -7.64
N GLY A 360 9.86 17.60 -6.92
CA GLY A 360 9.19 17.47 -5.62
C GLY A 360 7.69 17.20 -5.74
N LYS A 361 6.95 17.33 -4.63
CA LYS A 361 5.52 17.06 -4.65
C LYS A 361 4.79 18.07 -5.56
N ASP A 362 4.05 17.58 -6.55
CA ASP A 362 3.24 18.41 -7.45
C ASP A 362 1.77 17.93 -7.55
N PRO A 363 0.83 18.77 -8.04
CA PRO A 363 -0.58 18.39 -8.10
C PRO A 363 -0.94 17.33 -9.16
N VAL A 364 -0.03 17.00 -10.09
CA VAL A 364 -0.27 16.07 -11.21
C VAL A 364 0.25 14.68 -10.87
N TYR A 365 1.44 14.57 -10.28
CA TYR A 365 2.05 13.27 -9.97
C TYR A 365 2.20 13.01 -8.46
N GLY A 366 1.87 13.97 -7.59
CA GLY A 366 2.14 13.85 -6.17
C GLY A 366 3.65 13.81 -5.93
N TYR A 367 4.14 12.89 -5.11
CA TYR A 367 5.57 12.58 -4.94
C TYR A 367 6.14 11.74 -6.10
N GLY A 368 5.30 11.30 -7.05
CA GLY A 368 5.71 10.55 -8.23
C GLY A 368 5.23 9.10 -8.25
N LEU A 369 5.86 8.30 -9.12
CA LEU A 369 5.53 6.90 -9.34
C LEU A 369 6.09 6.03 -8.22
N VAL A 370 5.20 5.32 -7.50
CA VAL A 370 5.59 4.45 -6.39
C VAL A 370 6.58 3.37 -6.79
N GLN A 371 7.48 3.02 -5.87
CA GLN A 371 8.49 1.98 -6.06
C GLN A 371 8.52 1.02 -4.88
N ALA A 372 8.49 -0.27 -5.18
CA ALA A 372 8.70 -1.33 -4.21
C ALA A 372 10.11 -1.27 -3.58
N PRO A 373 10.31 -1.84 -2.36
CA PRO A 373 11.60 -1.81 -1.69
C PRO A 373 12.70 -2.49 -2.52
N LYS A 374 13.83 -1.78 -2.72
CA LYS A 374 15.00 -2.26 -3.50
C LYS A 374 16.23 -2.55 -2.65
N SER A 375 16.17 -2.28 -1.35
CA SER A 375 17.28 -2.39 -0.41
C SER A 375 16.80 -2.92 0.92
N THR A 376 17.62 -3.70 1.61
CA THR A 376 17.36 -4.18 2.97
C THR A 376 17.54 -3.12 4.05
N LYS A 377 18.21 -2.00 3.73
CA LYS A 377 18.52 -0.91 4.66
C LYS A 377 17.45 0.17 4.64
N LEU A 378 17.12 0.71 5.82
CA LEU A 378 16.38 1.97 5.93
C LEU A 378 17.20 3.11 5.30
N PRO A 379 16.58 4.04 4.56
CA PRO A 379 17.26 5.25 4.09
C PRO A 379 17.84 6.05 5.26
N ALA A 380 19.03 6.60 5.05
CA ALA A 380 19.69 7.49 6.02
C ALA A 380 18.81 8.71 6.32
N LEU A 381 18.94 9.27 7.53
CA LEU A 381 18.20 10.46 7.92
C LEU A 381 18.72 11.69 7.16
N THR A 382 17.81 12.45 6.54
CA THR A 382 18.12 13.43 5.48
C THR A 382 18.68 14.75 5.99
N ASP A 383 18.48 15.07 7.26
CA ASP A 383 18.94 16.30 7.91
C ASP A 383 20.22 16.12 8.75
N LEU A 384 20.81 14.91 8.74
CA LEU A 384 22.12 14.69 9.34
C LEU A 384 23.22 15.18 8.41
N LYS A 385 23.99 16.17 8.87
CA LYS A 385 25.18 16.64 8.14
C LYS A 385 26.30 15.63 8.32
N ALA A 386 26.92 15.20 7.22
CA ALA A 386 27.93 14.13 7.25
C ALA A 386 29.12 14.41 8.19
N ASP A 387 29.46 15.68 8.42
CA ASP A 387 30.58 16.15 9.24
C ASP A 387 30.15 16.73 10.60
N ALA A 388 28.88 16.62 10.98
CA ALA A 388 28.44 17.06 12.29
C ALA A 388 28.94 16.13 13.40
N TRP A 389 29.26 16.72 14.56
CA TRP A 389 29.81 16.05 15.75
C TRP A 389 28.93 14.95 16.35
N TYR A 390 27.69 14.80 15.88
CA TYR A 390 26.71 13.83 16.36
C TYR A 390 26.38 12.73 15.34
N THR A 391 26.88 12.83 14.11
CA THR A 391 26.34 12.05 12.99
C THR A 391 26.67 10.57 13.11
N ASP A 392 27.89 10.23 13.52
CA ASP A 392 28.30 8.83 13.69
C ASP A 392 27.53 8.16 14.84
N GLU A 393 27.36 8.86 15.95
CA GLU A 393 26.56 8.39 17.09
C GLU A 393 25.09 8.17 16.72
N ILE A 394 24.47 9.11 16.00
CA ILE A 394 23.07 8.97 15.56
C ILE A 394 22.94 7.83 14.57
N ASN A 395 23.84 7.70 13.60
CA ASN A 395 23.83 6.57 12.66
C ASN A 395 23.95 5.23 13.38
N TYR A 396 24.84 5.13 14.36
CA TYR A 396 24.95 3.93 15.20
C TYR A 396 23.63 3.59 15.90
N LEU A 397 22.93 4.59 16.46
CA LEU A 397 21.65 4.36 17.12
C LEU A 397 20.53 3.99 16.13
N VAL A 398 20.55 4.50 14.90
CA VAL A 398 19.63 4.10 13.82
C VAL A 398 19.86 2.65 13.43
N GLU A 399 21.12 2.26 13.21
CA GLU A 399 21.50 0.89 12.85
C GLU A 399 21.10 -0.12 13.94
N ASN A 400 21.21 0.28 15.21
CA ASN A 400 20.82 -0.54 16.36
C ASN A 400 19.33 -0.40 16.75
N LYS A 401 18.52 0.26 15.92
CA LYS A 401 17.05 0.41 16.10
C LYS A 401 16.64 1.11 17.41
N ILE A 402 17.54 1.91 17.98
CA ILE A 402 17.26 2.72 19.17
C ILE A 402 16.52 3.99 18.78
N ILE A 403 16.90 4.62 17.67
CA ILE A 403 16.22 5.80 17.10
C ILE A 403 15.87 5.53 15.63
N GLU A 404 14.80 6.15 15.14
CA GLU A 404 14.29 5.92 13.77
C GLU A 404 14.12 7.22 12.97
N GLY A 405 14.30 8.37 13.62
CA GLY A 405 13.95 9.68 13.06
C GLY A 405 12.43 9.95 13.07
N TYR A 406 12.05 11.04 12.43
CA TYR A 406 10.67 11.43 12.16
C TYR A 406 10.17 10.80 10.86
N PRO A 407 8.85 10.77 10.64
CA PRO A 407 8.26 10.22 9.42
C PRO A 407 8.90 10.81 8.16
N ASP A 408 9.06 12.13 8.10
CA ASP A 408 9.64 12.89 6.99
C ASP A 408 11.09 12.56 6.64
N GLY A 409 11.73 11.63 7.37
CA GLY A 409 13.10 11.19 7.13
C GLY A 409 14.15 12.03 7.82
N THR A 410 13.75 12.97 8.67
CA THR A 410 14.67 13.79 9.44
C THR A 410 14.87 13.25 10.86
N PHE A 411 15.84 13.78 11.59
CA PHE A 411 16.09 13.52 13.00
C PHE A 411 15.75 14.73 13.88
N HIS A 412 15.74 15.94 13.31
CA HIS A 412 15.71 17.24 13.97
C HIS A 412 16.77 17.38 15.08
N PRO A 413 18.07 17.34 14.74
CA PRO A 413 19.16 17.29 15.73
C PRO A 413 19.18 18.47 16.70
N GLU A 414 18.76 19.66 16.25
CA GLU A 414 18.79 20.91 17.03
C GLU A 414 17.52 21.16 17.85
N GLU A 415 16.47 20.37 17.67
CA GLU A 415 15.25 20.50 18.46
C GLU A 415 15.44 19.97 19.88
N LEU A 416 14.66 20.49 20.83
CA LEU A 416 14.71 20.04 22.22
C LEU A 416 14.06 18.68 22.37
N VAL A 417 14.69 17.78 23.12
CA VAL A 417 14.10 16.46 23.39
C VAL A 417 13.07 16.56 24.51
N THR A 418 11.89 15.99 24.28
CA THR A 418 10.83 15.91 25.30
C THR A 418 11.13 14.82 26.33
N ARG A 419 10.49 14.91 27.49
CA ARG A 419 10.58 13.87 28.54
C ARG A 419 10.12 12.50 28.05
N ALA A 420 9.07 12.42 27.23
CA ALA A 420 8.58 11.16 26.67
C ALA A 420 9.56 10.55 25.66
N GLU A 421 10.15 11.36 24.79
CA GLU A 421 11.15 10.88 23.82
C GLU A 421 12.41 10.36 24.51
N ALA A 422 12.91 11.10 25.50
CA ALA A 422 14.07 10.70 26.30
C ALA A 422 13.86 9.33 26.97
N VAL A 423 12.70 9.13 27.62
CA VAL A 423 12.37 7.86 28.28
C VAL A 423 12.12 6.73 27.28
N THR A 424 11.55 7.04 26.11
CA THR A 424 11.37 6.04 25.03
C THR A 424 12.72 5.53 24.54
N MET A 425 13.68 6.43 24.30
CA MET A 425 15.04 6.06 23.88
C MET A 425 15.73 5.19 24.93
N ILE A 426 15.70 5.59 26.21
CA ILE A 426 16.28 4.79 27.31
C ILE A 426 15.54 3.46 27.51
N GLY A 427 14.22 3.43 27.35
CA GLY A 427 13.44 2.20 27.43
C GLY A 427 13.85 1.21 26.34
N LYS A 428 14.09 1.68 25.11
CA LYS A 428 14.59 0.86 24.00
C LYS A 428 15.98 0.29 24.29
N THR A 429 16.91 1.08 24.84
CA THR A 429 18.26 0.56 25.18
C THR A 429 18.22 -0.52 26.25
N LEU A 430 17.27 -0.43 27.19
CA LEU A 430 17.05 -1.41 28.25
C LEU A 430 16.15 -2.58 27.83
N SER A 431 15.77 -2.66 26.54
CA SER A 431 14.89 -3.69 25.99
C SER A 431 13.54 -3.79 26.72
N TYR A 432 12.99 -2.67 27.17
CA TYR A 432 11.67 -2.63 27.78
C TYR A 432 10.57 -2.88 26.74
N ASP A 433 9.52 -3.59 27.16
CA ASP A 433 8.29 -3.70 26.39
C ASP A 433 7.56 -2.35 26.34
N GLY A 434 7.56 -1.74 25.16
CA GLY A 434 6.92 -0.46 24.87
C GLY A 434 5.41 -0.53 24.71
N THR A 435 4.79 -1.71 24.84
CA THR A 435 3.34 -1.88 24.66
C THR A 435 2.57 -0.89 25.53
N GLN A 436 1.67 -0.17 24.87
CA GLN A 436 0.83 0.87 25.46
C GLN A 436 0.05 0.34 26.65
N GLN A 437 0.15 1.01 27.80
CA GLN A 437 -0.46 0.56 29.04
C GLN A 437 -0.77 1.72 29.99
N ARG A 438 -1.62 1.47 30.99
CA ARG A 438 -1.93 2.47 32.01
C ARG A 438 -0.67 2.78 32.83
N THR A 439 -0.41 4.07 33.03
CA THR A 439 0.68 4.55 33.90
C THR A 439 0.13 5.05 35.24
N VAL A 440 1.03 5.31 36.19
CA VAL A 440 0.69 5.98 37.46
C VAL A 440 0.46 7.49 37.28
N PHE A 441 0.84 8.05 36.12
CA PHE A 441 0.79 9.48 35.87
C PHE A 441 -0.54 9.89 35.23
N SER A 442 -1.18 10.91 35.79
CA SER A 442 -2.53 11.34 35.40
C SER A 442 -2.60 11.97 34.01
N ASP A 443 -1.49 12.48 33.50
CA ASP A 443 -1.36 13.17 32.22
C ASP A 443 -0.75 12.30 31.11
N VAL A 444 -0.59 11.00 31.36
CA VAL A 444 -0.14 10.02 30.36
C VAL A 444 -1.26 9.02 30.12
N ALA A 445 -1.99 9.22 29.02
CA ALA A 445 -3.06 8.32 28.62
C ALA A 445 -2.52 6.89 28.36
N PRO A 446 -3.30 5.82 28.63
CA PRO A 446 -2.88 4.45 28.32
C PRO A 446 -2.56 4.22 26.84
N THR A 447 -3.16 5.01 25.94
CA THR A 447 -2.94 4.97 24.49
C THR A 447 -1.83 5.92 24.02
N PHE A 448 -1.14 6.60 24.95
CA PHE A 448 -0.01 7.45 24.59
C PHE A 448 1.16 6.57 24.15
N TYR A 449 1.86 6.97 23.07
CA TYR A 449 2.89 6.14 22.43
C TYR A 449 4.00 5.66 23.39
N ALA A 450 4.40 6.52 24.34
CA ALA A 450 5.45 6.21 25.30
C ALA A 450 4.93 5.58 26.60
N SER A 451 3.62 5.35 26.75
CA SER A 451 3.03 4.93 28.03
C SER A 451 3.62 3.62 28.58
N GLY A 452 3.92 2.66 27.70
CA GLY A 452 4.61 1.41 28.07
C GLY A 452 6.00 1.65 28.64
N TYR A 453 6.83 2.41 27.92
CA TYR A 453 8.17 2.77 28.36
C TYR A 453 8.17 3.60 29.65
N ILE A 454 7.26 4.58 29.76
CA ILE A 454 7.09 5.41 30.96
C ILE A 454 6.70 4.54 32.16
N ALA A 455 5.75 3.62 32.01
CA ALA A 455 5.34 2.72 33.07
C ALA A 455 6.51 1.83 33.54
N LYS A 456 7.26 1.23 32.61
CA LYS A 456 8.41 0.38 32.93
C LYS A 456 9.55 1.18 33.55
N ALA A 457 9.88 2.35 33.02
CA ALA A 457 10.94 3.20 33.58
C ALA A 457 10.58 3.68 35.00
N ASN A 458 9.32 3.99 35.27
CA ASN A 458 8.89 4.36 36.62
C ASN A 458 8.93 3.16 37.59
N ALA A 459 8.46 1.98 37.17
CA ALA A 459 8.49 0.77 37.99
C ALA A 459 9.92 0.35 38.38
N ASN A 460 10.89 0.62 37.51
CA ASN A 460 12.32 0.36 37.77
C ASN A 460 13.06 1.53 38.44
N GLY A 461 12.34 2.58 38.86
CA GLY A 461 12.91 3.71 39.59
C GLY A 461 13.82 4.62 38.74
N ILE A 462 13.78 4.52 37.41
CA ILE A 462 14.57 5.37 36.50
C ILE A 462 14.00 6.78 36.47
N ILE A 463 12.67 6.89 36.38
CA ILE A 463 11.97 8.17 36.34
C ILE A 463 11.01 8.36 37.52
N THR A 464 10.83 9.63 37.87
CA THR A 464 9.85 10.11 38.83
C THR A 464 8.97 11.17 38.18
N GLY A 465 7.72 11.29 38.66
CA GLY A 465 6.82 12.37 38.28
C GLY A 465 7.02 13.63 39.12
N TYR A 466 6.18 14.62 38.84
CA TYR A 466 6.04 15.84 39.63
C TYR A 466 5.04 15.64 40.78
N GLU A 467 5.01 16.59 41.73
CA GLU A 467 4.24 16.53 42.99
C GLU A 467 2.71 16.30 42.81
N ASN A 468 2.17 16.49 41.60
CA ASN A 468 0.75 16.29 41.28
C ASN A 468 0.46 14.99 40.50
N ASN A 469 1.30 13.96 40.63
CA ASN A 469 1.21 12.71 39.85
C ASN A 469 1.26 12.93 38.32
N GLN A 470 1.91 14.00 37.88
CA GLN A 470 2.09 14.29 36.46
C GLN A 470 3.50 13.88 36.00
N PHE A 471 3.62 13.42 34.76
CA PHE A 471 4.92 13.16 34.12
C PHE A 471 5.35 14.30 33.20
N LYS A 472 4.41 15.06 32.65
CA LYS A 472 4.57 16.10 31.62
C LYS A 472 5.31 15.59 30.39
N PRO A 473 4.71 14.66 29.62
CA PRO A 473 5.40 13.94 28.56
C PRO A 473 5.96 14.84 27.45
N GLN A 474 5.31 15.98 27.18
CA GLN A 474 5.68 16.90 26.09
C GLN A 474 6.62 18.04 26.54
N ASP A 475 6.90 18.18 27.83
CA ASP A 475 7.83 19.20 28.30
C ASP A 475 9.26 18.83 27.89
N PRO A 476 10.09 19.78 27.45
CA PRO A 476 11.52 19.56 27.25
C PRO A 476 12.20 19.06 28.54
N ILE A 477 13.07 18.06 28.43
CA ILE A 477 13.85 17.57 29.56
C ILE A 477 15.12 18.41 29.75
N ILE A 478 15.46 18.70 31.00
CA ILE A 478 16.69 19.42 31.35
C ILE A 478 17.87 18.49 31.54
N ARG A 479 19.09 18.99 31.31
CA ARG A 479 20.34 18.21 31.37
C ARG A 479 20.58 17.54 32.73
N GLY A 480 20.18 18.17 33.84
CA GLY A 480 20.29 17.59 35.18
C GLY A 480 19.41 16.35 35.38
N ASP A 481 18.18 16.37 34.84
CA ASP A 481 17.28 15.22 34.87
C ASP A 481 17.79 14.08 33.99
N VAL A 482 18.39 14.40 32.84
CA VAL A 482 19.04 13.41 31.97
C VAL A 482 20.15 12.68 32.74
N ALA A 483 20.98 13.39 33.49
CA ALA A 483 22.03 12.77 34.30
C ALA A 483 21.47 11.78 35.32
N LEU A 484 20.37 12.13 36.00
CA LEU A 484 19.68 11.23 36.93
C LEU A 484 19.12 9.99 36.23
N ILE A 485 18.49 10.17 35.07
CA ILE A 485 17.95 9.06 34.27
C ILE A 485 19.08 8.09 33.90
N PHE A 486 20.19 8.60 33.36
CA PHE A 486 21.34 7.77 32.98
C PHE A 486 21.96 7.05 34.18
N GLN A 487 22.19 7.76 35.28
CA GLN A 487 22.72 7.16 36.50
C GLN A 487 21.84 6.00 36.98
N ARG A 488 20.51 6.19 37.00
CA ARG A 488 19.56 5.17 37.46
C ARG A 488 19.39 4.03 36.47
N ALA A 489 19.35 4.33 35.18
CA ALA A 489 19.19 3.36 34.11
C ALA A 489 20.40 2.42 33.98
N TYR A 490 21.61 2.95 34.15
CA TYR A 490 22.86 2.21 33.89
C TYR A 490 23.71 1.97 35.13
N GLY A 491 23.22 2.37 36.31
CA GLY A 491 23.85 2.08 37.60
C GLY A 491 25.20 2.75 37.82
N TYR A 492 25.40 3.99 37.33
CA TYR A 492 26.65 4.70 37.55
C TYR A 492 26.88 5.01 39.04
N THR A 493 28.10 4.80 39.51
CA THR A 493 28.50 5.12 40.89
C THR A 493 28.39 6.63 41.15
N ASN A 494 27.73 7.01 42.25
CA ASN A 494 27.59 8.40 42.66
C ASN A 494 28.97 9.04 42.83
N SER A 495 29.15 10.23 42.25
CA SER A 495 30.41 10.96 42.33
C SER A 495 30.26 12.30 43.03
N GLN A 496 31.03 12.47 44.10
CA GLN A 496 31.12 13.72 44.87
C GLN A 496 32.26 14.62 44.38
N LYS A 497 32.95 14.22 43.31
CA LYS A 497 34.05 15.00 42.74
C LYS A 497 33.49 16.11 41.86
N ALA A 498 33.50 17.34 42.38
CA ALA A 498 33.01 18.51 41.64
C ALA A 498 33.67 18.59 40.26
N ALA A 499 32.86 18.40 39.21
CA ALA A 499 33.36 18.28 37.84
C ALA A 499 33.06 19.51 36.97
N PHE A 500 32.14 20.38 37.43
CA PHE A 500 31.63 21.56 36.72
C PHE A 500 31.43 22.74 37.66
N SER A 501 31.61 23.96 37.16
CA SER A 501 31.57 25.19 37.97
C SER A 501 30.16 25.63 38.39
N ASP A 502 29.14 25.22 37.65
CA ASP A 502 27.72 25.58 37.86
C ASP A 502 26.89 24.50 38.56
N VAL A 503 27.51 23.38 38.94
CA VAL A 503 26.87 22.24 39.60
C VAL A 503 27.31 22.18 41.06
N LYS A 504 26.42 22.58 41.98
CA LYS A 504 26.71 22.71 43.42
C LYS A 504 26.29 21.44 44.20
N PRO A 505 27.01 21.05 45.27
CA PRO A 505 26.67 19.88 46.09
C PRO A 505 25.24 19.85 46.66
N THR A 506 24.60 21.02 46.77
CA THR A 506 23.21 21.14 47.25
C THR A 506 22.16 20.82 46.19
N MET A 507 22.54 20.62 44.93
CA MET A 507 21.61 20.31 43.84
C MET A 507 21.30 18.81 43.80
N TYR A 508 20.03 18.46 43.60
CA TYR A 508 19.56 17.07 43.66
C TYR A 508 20.16 16.15 42.57
N TYR A 509 20.66 16.71 41.47
CA TYR A 509 21.35 15.99 40.40
C TYR A 509 22.89 16.02 40.53
N TYR A 510 23.46 16.60 41.60
CA TYR A 510 24.90 16.83 41.73
C TYR A 510 25.73 15.57 41.49
N GLU A 511 25.40 14.48 42.20
CA GLU A 511 26.14 13.23 42.10
C GLU A 511 26.00 12.57 40.72
N ALA A 512 24.82 12.65 40.13
CA ALA A 512 24.50 12.06 38.83
C ALA A 512 25.26 12.76 37.70
N VAL A 513 25.35 14.10 37.77
CA VAL A 513 26.08 14.89 36.78
C VAL A 513 27.57 14.60 36.82
N ASN A 514 28.16 14.50 38.02
CA ASN A 514 29.57 14.11 38.13
C ASN A 514 29.79 12.65 37.69
N ALA A 515 28.84 11.76 37.96
CA ALA A 515 28.90 10.37 37.50
C ALA A 515 28.90 10.25 35.96
N LEU A 516 28.16 11.11 35.24
CA LEU A 516 28.24 11.17 33.77
C LEU A 516 29.64 11.51 33.26
N LYS A 517 30.35 12.41 33.96
CA LYS A 517 31.72 12.78 33.61
C LYS A 517 32.70 11.65 33.89
N ASP A 518 32.59 11.02 35.06
CA ASP A 518 33.41 9.86 35.42
C ASP A 518 33.14 8.64 34.50
N ALA A 519 31.92 8.52 33.97
CA ALA A 519 31.54 7.51 32.98
C ALA A 519 31.91 7.89 31.53
N HIS A 520 32.62 9.01 31.32
CA HIS A 520 33.06 9.49 30.00
C HIS A 520 31.92 9.78 29.01
N ILE A 521 30.72 10.09 29.52
CA ILE A 521 29.54 10.42 28.70
C ILE A 521 29.51 11.91 28.34
N SER A 522 29.86 12.80 29.28
CA SER A 522 29.83 14.25 29.09
C SER A 522 31.00 14.99 29.73
N ASN A 523 31.66 15.86 28.96
CA ASN A 523 32.66 16.82 29.43
C ASN A 523 32.07 18.20 29.74
N GLY A 524 30.75 18.36 29.67
CA GLY A 524 30.09 19.67 29.74
C GLY A 524 30.44 20.54 28.55
N TYR A 525 30.38 21.86 28.74
CA TYR A 525 30.77 22.86 27.74
C TYR A 525 32.21 23.33 27.97
N GLU A 526 32.83 23.91 26.93
CA GLU A 526 34.24 24.34 26.96
C GLU A 526 34.56 25.34 28.09
N ASN A 527 33.56 26.12 28.52
CA ASN A 527 33.68 27.05 29.65
C ASN A 527 33.66 26.37 31.03
N GLY A 528 33.67 25.03 31.10
CA GLY A 528 33.67 24.25 32.34
C GLY A 528 32.32 24.15 33.04
N THR A 529 31.22 24.47 32.35
CA THR A 529 29.85 24.36 32.87
C THR A 529 29.14 23.10 32.34
N PHE A 530 28.09 22.66 33.03
CA PHE A 530 27.21 21.59 32.56
C PHE A 530 25.83 22.11 32.10
N LEU A 531 25.43 23.30 32.53
CA LEU A 531 24.12 23.92 32.31
C LEU A 531 22.94 23.02 32.73
N PRO A 532 22.89 22.52 33.97
CA PRO A 532 21.96 21.45 34.38
C PRO A 532 20.47 21.84 34.30
N ASN A 533 20.15 23.12 34.38
CA ASN A 533 18.77 23.62 34.31
C ASN A 533 18.33 24.01 32.89
N GLN A 534 19.21 23.86 31.89
CA GLN A 534 18.86 24.11 30.50
C GLN A 534 18.30 22.83 29.86
N PRO A 535 17.30 22.96 28.96
CA PRO A 535 16.89 21.87 28.09
C PRO A 535 18.06 21.33 27.26
N ILE A 536 17.99 20.05 26.89
CA ILE A 536 18.97 19.38 26.03
C ILE A 536 18.40 19.19 24.61
N THR A 537 19.25 19.26 23.59
CA THR A 537 18.82 18.95 22.21
C THR A 537 18.73 17.44 21.98
N ARG A 538 18.04 17.06 20.91
CA ARG A 538 17.94 15.67 20.45
C ARG A 538 19.30 15.10 20.07
N ALA A 539 20.16 15.87 19.41
CA ALA A 539 21.53 15.46 19.09
C ALA A 539 22.37 15.22 20.36
N GLU A 540 22.37 16.15 21.30
CA GLU A 540 23.08 16.00 22.58
C GLU A 540 22.62 14.76 23.35
N PHE A 541 21.31 14.52 23.42
CA PHE A 541 20.78 13.34 24.08
C PHE A 541 21.16 12.04 23.36
N ALA A 542 21.04 11.99 22.03
CA ALA A 542 21.42 10.83 21.23
C ALA A 542 22.90 10.49 21.40
N VAL A 543 23.78 11.49 21.38
CA VAL A 543 25.22 11.29 21.63
C VAL A 543 25.47 10.71 23.01
N PHE A 544 24.75 11.15 24.05
CA PHE A 544 24.89 10.55 25.38
C PHE A 544 24.49 9.07 25.38
N VAL A 545 23.40 8.72 24.69
CA VAL A 545 22.94 7.33 24.56
C VAL A 545 23.96 6.48 23.81
N ALA A 546 24.47 6.96 22.67
CA ALA A 546 25.46 6.25 21.86
C ALA A 546 26.75 5.99 22.64
N ARG A 547 27.25 6.99 23.37
CA ARG A 547 28.42 6.85 24.27
C ARG A 547 28.22 5.83 25.36
N GLN A 548 27.00 5.68 25.84
CA GLN A 548 26.72 4.66 26.83
C GLN A 548 26.69 3.25 26.23
N LEU A 549 26.27 3.10 24.97
CA LEU A 549 26.16 1.81 24.32
C LEU A 549 27.47 1.34 23.65
N ASN A 550 28.35 2.26 23.29
CA ASN A 550 29.60 1.97 22.59
C ASN A 550 30.77 2.77 23.16
N ASP A 551 31.78 2.06 23.67
CA ASP A 551 33.00 2.63 24.25
C ASP A 551 33.83 3.43 23.24
N GLU A 552 33.71 3.18 21.93
CA GLU A 552 34.42 3.95 20.90
C GLU A 552 33.99 5.41 20.85
N PHE A 553 32.74 5.70 21.23
CA PHE A 553 32.22 7.07 21.26
C PHE A 553 32.53 7.79 22.59
N LYS A 554 32.94 7.07 23.64
CA LYS A 554 33.22 7.67 24.95
C LYS A 554 34.35 8.69 24.87
N LEU A 555 34.22 9.73 25.67
CA LEU A 555 35.19 10.82 25.74
C LEU A 555 36.51 10.32 26.32
N LYS A 556 37.62 10.64 25.66
CA LYS A 556 38.97 10.23 26.10
C LYS A 556 39.51 11.12 27.22
#